data_AF-A0A2K6GZT5-F1
#
_entry.id   AF-A0A2K6GZT5-F1
#
_cell.length_a   1.000
_cell.length_b   1.000
_cell.length_c   1.000
_cell.angle_alpha   90.00
_cell.angle_beta   90.00
_cell.angle_gamma   90.00
#
_symmetry.space_group_name_H-M   'P 1'
#
loop_
_entity.id
_entity.type
_entity.pdbx_description
1 polymer ?
#
loop_
_entity_poly.entity_id
_entity_poly.type
_entity_poly.pdbx_seq_one_letter_code
_entity_poly.pdbx_strand_id
1 'polypeptide(L)' 'MYQGPPDTAEIIKTLPQKYRRKLVSQEEIEFIQRGGPE' A
#
# COMPACT_ATOMS: atom_id res chain seq x y z
N MET A 1 4.36 -16.39 8.25
CA MET A 1 4.07 -15.49 7.13
C MET A 1 5.17 -14.44 7.08
N TYR A 2 6.04 -14.46 6.08
CA TYR A 2 7.04 -13.39 5.90
C TYR A 2 6.30 -12.19 5.33
N GLN A 3 5.89 -11.26 6.20
CA GLN A 3 5.53 -9.93 5.74
C GLN A 3 6.83 -9.27 5.28
N GLY A 4 6.88 -8.86 4.02
CA GLY A 4 8.02 -8.11 3.49
C GLY A 4 8.27 -6.85 4.34
N PRO A 5 9.43 -6.19 4.17
CA PRO A 5 9.69 -4.93 4.84
C PRO A 5 8.50 -3.99 4.62
N PRO A 6 7.95 -3.36 5.67
CA PRO A 6 6.84 -2.46 5.51
C PRO A 6 7.24 -1.34 4.54
N ASP A 7 6.37 -1.01 3.58
CA ASP A 7 6.56 0.14 2.70
C ASP A 7 6.49 1.41 3.54
N THR A 8 7.63 1.84 4.08
CA THR A 8 7.70 3.08 4.85
C THR A 8 7.77 4.27 3.92
N ALA A 9 7.25 5.41 4.37
CA ALA A 9 7.26 6.66 3.60
C ALA A 9 8.69 7.09 3.18
N GLU A 10 9.72 6.70 3.95
CA GLU A 10 11.13 6.96 3.61
C GLU A 10 11.58 6.15 2.39
N ILE A 11 11.26 4.86 2.33
CA ILE A 11 11.61 4.00 1.18
C ILE A 11 10.88 4.49 -0.09
N ILE A 12 9.61 4.87 0.04
CA ILE A 12 8.82 5.37 -1.11
C ILE A 12 9.44 6.65 -1.69
N LYS A 13 9.99 7.52 -0.84
CA LYS A 13 10.65 8.77 -1.29
C LYS A 13 11.96 8.52 -2.05
N THR A 14 12.70 7.48 -1.69
CA THR A 14 13.98 7.15 -2.36
C THR A 14 13.78 6.38 -3.66
N LEU A 15 12.60 5.78 -3.86
CA LEU A 15 12.31 5.00 -5.07
C LEU A 15 11.95 5.88 -6.28
N PRO A 16 12.45 5.53 -7.49
CA PRO A 16 12.00 6.14 -8.74
C PRO A 16 10.48 6.00 -8.92
N GLN A 17 9.86 7.00 -9.56
CA GLN A 17 8.40 7.07 -9.74
C GLN A 17 7.79 5.78 -10.33
N LYS A 18 8.49 5.12 -11.27
CA LYS A 18 8.01 3.89 -11.93
C LYS A 18 7.88 2.68 -11.00
N TYR A 19 8.54 2.70 -9.84
CA TYR A 19 8.53 1.63 -8.84
C TYR A 19 7.74 2.00 -7.58
N ARG A 20 7.29 3.25 -7.44
CA ARG A 20 6.46 3.63 -6.31
C ARG A 20 5.07 3.02 -6.48
N ARG A 21 4.59 2.38 -5.42
CA ARG A 21 3.20 1.95 -5.33
C ARG A 21 2.28 3.18 -5.32
N LYS A 22 1.09 3.03 -5.92
CA LYS A 22 0.06 4.07 -5.82
C LYS A 22 -0.36 4.20 -4.36
N LEU A 23 -0.59 5.43 -3.92
CA LEU A 23 -1.26 5.67 -2.65
C LEU A 23 -2.67 5.12 -2.76
N VAL A 24 -3.02 4.24 -1.84
CA VAL A 24 -4.37 3.69 -1.69
C VAL A 24 -5.01 4.48 -0.55
N SER A 25 -6.24 4.96 -0.76
CA SER A 25 -6.96 5.70 0.28
C SER A 25 -7.36 4.77 1.44
N GLN A 26 -7.65 5.35 2.60
CA GLN A 26 -8.05 4.56 3.76
C GLN A 26 -9.37 3.80 3.51
N GLU A 27 -10.31 4.43 2.80
CA GLU A 27 -11.56 3.77 2.36
C GLU A 27 -11.29 2.54 1.47
N GLU A 28 -10.37 2.65 0.51
CA GLU A 28 -9.99 1.51 -0.33
C GLU A 28 -9.30 0.41 0.48
N ILE A 29 -8.44 0.77 1.44
CA ILE A 29 -7.80 -0.21 2.33
C ILE A 29 -8.87 -0.97 3.12
N GLU A 30 -9.85 -0.27 3.69
CA GLU A 30 -10.95 -0.87 4.43
C GLU A 30 -11.84 -1.74 3.54
N PHE A 31 -12.13 -1.30 2.32
CA PHE A 31 -12.89 -2.07 1.34
C PHE A 31 -12.16 -3.36 0.94
N ILE A 32 -10.85 -3.28 0.69
CA ILE A 32 -10.01 -4.45 0.37
C ILE A 32 -9.95 -5.42 1.57
N GLN A 33 -9.77 -4.91 2.79
CA GLN A 33 -9.73 -5.75 4.00
C GLN A 33 -11.08 -6.41 4.31
N ARG A 34 -12.20 -5.72 4.03
CA ARG A 34 -13.55 -6.23 4.21
C ARG A 34 -13.92 -7.30 3.17
N GLY A 35 -13.25 -7.32 2.03
CA GLY A 35 -13.50 -8.30 0.95
C GLY A 35 -14.52 -7.83 -0.10
N GLY A 36 -14.79 -6.53 -0.19
CA GLY A 36 -15.74 -5.95 -1.14
C GLY A 36 -17.10 -5.59 -0.53
N PRO A 37 -18.09 -5.24 -1.37
CA PRO A 37 -19.44 -4.96 -0.93
C PRO A 37 -20.18 -6.29 -0.60
N GLU A 38 -21.08 -6.23 0.39
CA GLU A 38 -22.04 -7.32 0.67
C GLU A 38 -23.05 -7.52 -0.46
#